data_AF-A0A6P6G0L0-F1
#
_entry.id   AF-A0A6P6G0L0-F1
#
_cell.length_a   1.000
_cell.length_b   1.000
_cell.length_c   1.000
_cell.angle_alpha   90.00
_cell.angle_beta   90.00
_cell.angle_gamma   90.00
#
_symmetry.space_group_name_H-M   'P 1'
#
loop_
_entity.id
_entity.type
_entity.pdbx_description
1 polymer ?
#
loop_
_entity_poly.entity_id
_entity_poly.type
_entity_poly.pdbx_seq_one_letter_code
_entity_poly.pdbx_strand_id
1 'polypeptide(L)'
;MKNISIRSHSLKYVFIKSFDTVEEVALTITTPNLVCLHLTCYSRNIILVEAPNLLEASLTLEDRGGMLKASLMDLVHLLSNLNFLKKMMLTIRDEEVLILLKSIRKYCPSPLLNLKHLKVKIRDGRLYETAKLPDSLLWCAPCLETLEMV
;
A
#
# COMPACT_ATOMS: atom_id res chain seq x y z
N MET A 1 4.54 -15.73 -14.21
CA MET A 1 4.20 -15.27 -12.86
C MET A 1 4.97 -16.09 -11.84
N LYS A 2 5.80 -15.45 -11.02
CA LYS A 2 6.63 -16.11 -10.00
C LYS A 2 5.93 -16.03 -8.64
N ASN A 3 5.79 -17.17 -7.97
CA ASN A 3 5.12 -17.25 -6.68
C ASN A 3 6.15 -17.32 -5.54
N ILE A 4 6.07 -16.40 -4.59
CA ILE A 4 6.93 -16.33 -3.42
C ILE A 4 6.04 -16.42 -2.17
N SER A 5 6.32 -17.36 -1.27
CA SER A 5 5.59 -17.48 0.00
C SER A 5 6.54 -17.41 1.18
N ILE A 6 6.20 -16.56 2.15
CA ILE A 6 6.89 -16.42 3.43
C ILE A 6 5.93 -16.83 4.52
N ARG A 7 6.26 -17.92 5.23
CA ARG A 7 5.47 -18.43 6.35
C ARG A 7 6.36 -18.59 7.56
N SER A 8 6.05 -17.87 8.64
CA SER A 8 6.83 -17.93 9.88
C SER A 8 6.04 -17.43 11.07
N HIS A 9 6.12 -18.17 12.17
CA HIS A 9 5.54 -17.76 13.46
C HIS A 9 6.49 -16.88 14.27
N SER A 10 7.78 -16.81 13.91
CA SER A 10 8.81 -16.13 14.69
C SER A 10 9.25 -14.79 14.06
N LEU A 11 8.94 -14.55 12.79
CA LEU A 11 9.29 -13.31 12.12
C LEU A 11 8.49 -12.14 12.69
N LYS A 12 9.22 -11.15 13.22
CA LYS A 12 8.67 -9.88 13.69
C LYS A 12 8.83 -8.74 12.68
N TYR A 13 9.79 -8.88 11.77
CA TYR A 13 10.17 -7.85 10.80
C TYR A 13 10.39 -8.50 9.44
N VAL A 14 9.82 -7.91 8.39
CA VAL A 14 10.01 -8.35 7.01
C VAL A 14 10.36 -7.14 6.15
N PHE A 15 11.43 -7.26 5.38
CA PHE A 15 11.84 -6.28 4.37
C PHE A 15 11.92 -6.97 3.02
N ILE A 16 11.11 -6.50 2.06
CA ILE A 16 11.03 -7.05 0.72
C ILE A 16 11.18 -5.90 -0.27
N LYS A 17 12.14 -6.05 -1.18
CA LYS A 17 12.37 -5.11 -2.26
C LYS A 17 12.27 -5.86 -3.57
N SER A 18 11.16 -5.68 -4.29
CA SER A 18 11.01 -6.22 -5.64
C SER A 18 11.49 -5.19 -6.65
N PHE A 19 12.56 -5.53 -7.35
CA PHE A 19 13.12 -4.69 -8.42
C PHE A 19 12.86 -5.24 -9.82
N ASP A 20 12.47 -6.52 -9.92
CA ASP A 20 12.41 -7.22 -11.20
C ASP A 20 11.17 -6.79 -11.98
N THR A 21 11.39 -6.41 -13.24
CA THR A 21 10.43 -5.66 -14.06
C THR A 21 9.76 -6.49 -15.14
N VAL A 22 10.17 -7.75 -15.30
CA VAL A 22 9.73 -8.58 -16.43
C VAL A 22 8.70 -9.62 -16.02
N GLU A 23 8.77 -10.12 -14.78
CA GLU A 23 7.85 -11.14 -14.29
C GLU A 23 6.91 -10.59 -13.21
N GLU A 24 5.60 -10.79 -13.41
CA GLU A 24 4.62 -10.59 -12.35
C GLU A 24 4.93 -11.51 -11.17
N VAL A 25 5.00 -10.93 -9.96
CA VAL A 25 5.23 -11.68 -8.73
C VAL A 25 3.95 -11.75 -7.92
N ALA A 26 3.57 -12.95 -7.52
CA ALA A 26 2.59 -13.17 -6.46
C ALA A 26 3.33 -13.44 -5.15
N LEU A 27 3.15 -12.55 -4.17
CA LEU A 27 3.79 -12.63 -2.86
C LEU A 27 2.73 -12.90 -1.79
N THR A 28 2.92 -13.98 -1.04
CA THR A 28 2.06 -14.32 0.11
C THR A 28 2.88 -14.33 1.39
N ILE A 29 2.51 -13.49 2.35
CA ILE A 29 3.13 -13.41 3.68
C ILE A 29 2.11 -13.87 4.72
N THR A 30 2.34 -15.03 5.34
CA THR A 30 1.50 -15.53 6.46
C THR A 30 2.37 -15.62 7.70
N THR A 31 2.34 -14.56 8.51
CA THR A 31 3.24 -14.39 9.65
C THR A 31 2.50 -13.73 10.81
N PRO A 32 1.89 -14.51 11.74
CA PRO A 32 0.99 -13.98 12.74
C PRO A 32 1.65 -13.01 13.72
N ASN A 33 2.94 -13.14 13.97
CA ASN A 33 3.69 -12.30 14.90
C ASN A 33 4.50 -11.18 14.21
N LEU A 34 4.22 -10.92 12.93
CA LEU A 34 4.84 -9.83 12.20
C LEU A 34 4.33 -8.49 12.74
N VAL A 35 5.26 -7.64 13.17
CA VAL A 35 4.96 -6.33 13.76
C VAL A 35 5.18 -5.22 12.73
N CYS A 36 6.20 -5.36 11.89
CA CYS A 36 6.58 -4.34 10.91
C CYS A 36 6.89 -4.95 9.54
N LEU A 37 6.33 -4.33 8.50
CA LEU A 37 6.49 -4.72 7.10
C LEU A 37 7.08 -3.57 6.29
N HIS A 38 8.20 -3.79 5.61
CA HIS A 38 8.69 -2.90 4.58
C HIS A 38 8.59 -3.60 3.22
N LEU A 39 7.83 -3.01 2.32
CA LEU A 39 7.56 -3.53 1.00
C LEU A 39 7.83 -2.46 -0.07
N THR A 40 8.66 -2.79 -1.04
CA THR A 40 8.75 -2.05 -2.31
C THR A 40 8.25 -2.95 -3.42
N CYS A 41 7.22 -2.50 -4.13
CA CYS A 41 6.58 -3.28 -5.17
C CYS A 41 6.08 -2.43 -6.34
N TYR A 42 5.92 -3.10 -7.48
CA TYR A 42 5.23 -2.55 -8.64
C TYR A 42 3.73 -2.83 -8.55
N SER A 43 2.94 -1.99 -9.20
CA SER A 43 1.48 -2.05 -9.20
C SER A 43 0.86 -3.32 -9.78
N ARG A 44 1.65 -4.12 -10.52
CA ARG A 44 1.21 -5.40 -11.12
C ARG A 44 1.42 -6.62 -10.22
N ASN A 45 2.06 -6.44 -9.06
CA ASN A 45 2.31 -7.56 -8.16
C ASN A 45 1.07 -7.86 -7.32
N ILE A 46 0.71 -9.14 -7.24
CA ILE A 46 -0.35 -9.61 -6.36
C ILE A 46 0.27 -9.84 -4.98
N ILE A 47 -0.18 -9.09 -3.98
CA ILE A 47 0.43 -9.14 -2.65
C ILE A 47 -0.65 -9.40 -1.60
N LEU A 48 -0.51 -10.55 -0.93
CA LEU A 48 -1.39 -10.99 0.14
C LEU A 48 -0.61 -11.05 1.45
N VAL A 49 -1.15 -10.39 2.47
CA VAL A 49 -0.54 -10.29 3.80
C VAL A 49 -1.56 -10.74 4.85
N GLU A 50 -1.23 -11.82 5.55
CA GLU A 50 -1.95 -12.37 6.69
C GLU A 50 -1.07 -12.21 7.92
N ALA A 51 -1.16 -11.03 8.54
CA ALA A 51 -0.37 -10.65 9.69
C ALA A 51 -1.26 -9.89 10.70
N PRO A 52 -2.07 -10.61 11.51
CA PRO A 52 -3.01 -9.99 12.47
C PRO A 52 -2.36 -9.03 13.48
N ASN A 53 -1.09 -9.23 13.82
CA ASN A 53 -0.35 -8.37 14.75
C ASN A 53 0.47 -7.27 14.05
N LEU A 54 0.24 -7.03 12.74
CA LEU A 54 0.97 -6.01 12.00
C LEU A 54 0.58 -4.61 12.48
N LEU A 55 1.53 -3.88 13.04
CA LEU A 55 1.32 -2.53 13.59
C LEU A 55 1.79 -1.44 12.64
N GLU A 56 2.89 -1.69 11.93
CA GLU A 56 3.55 -0.70 11.10
C GLU A 56 3.87 -1.22 9.70
N ALA A 57 3.71 -0.36 8.69
CA ALA A 57 4.18 -0.67 7.34
C ALA A 57 4.86 0.52 6.65
N SER A 58 5.88 0.22 5.85
CA SER A 58 6.47 1.12 4.86
C SER A 58 6.23 0.52 3.48
N LEU A 59 5.33 1.13 2.71
CA LEU A 59 4.99 0.72 1.35
C LEU A 59 5.56 1.71 0.36
N THR A 60 6.36 1.22 -0.58
CA THR A 60 6.81 1.99 -1.75
C THR A 60 6.16 1.41 -3.00
N LEU A 61 5.37 2.23 -3.68
CA LEU A 61 4.77 1.91 -4.97
C LEU A 61 5.65 2.47 -6.09
N GLU A 62 6.21 1.58 -6.90
CA GLU A 62 6.93 1.95 -8.11
C GLU A 62 5.97 1.87 -9.31
N ASP A 63 5.86 2.95 -10.10
CA ASP A 63 5.07 2.99 -11.34
C ASP A 63 5.96 3.44 -12.51
N ARG A 64 6.23 2.56 -13.49
CA ARG A 64 7.03 2.88 -14.69
C ARG A 64 6.18 3.07 -15.97
N GLY A 65 4.84 3.07 -15.90
CA GLY A 65 4.05 2.99 -17.14
C GLY A 65 2.58 3.35 -17.05
N GLY A 66 2.18 4.20 -16.10
CA GLY A 66 0.80 4.62 -15.93
C GLY A 66 -0.05 3.49 -15.32
N MET A 67 -0.56 3.72 -14.12
CA MET A 67 -1.55 2.85 -13.49
C MET A 67 -2.78 2.66 -14.40
N LEU A 68 -2.96 1.46 -14.94
CA LEU A 68 -4.21 1.03 -15.56
C LEU A 68 -5.28 0.81 -14.47
N LYS A 69 -6.57 0.83 -14.85
CA LYS A 69 -7.68 0.58 -13.91
C LYS A 69 -7.56 -0.75 -13.15
N ALA A 70 -7.06 -1.81 -13.80
CA ALA A 70 -6.82 -3.09 -13.16
C ALA A 70 -5.82 -2.96 -11.98
N SER A 71 -4.73 -2.24 -12.19
CA SER A 71 -3.72 -2.01 -11.15
C SER A 71 -4.18 -1.15 -9.96
N LEU A 72 -5.27 -0.38 -10.11
CA LEU A 72 -5.88 0.37 -9.00
C LEU A 72 -6.69 -0.54 -8.07
N MET A 73 -7.38 -1.54 -8.63
CA MET A 73 -8.09 -2.54 -7.82
C MET A 73 -7.09 -3.40 -7.06
N ASP A 74 -6.00 -3.79 -7.70
CA ASP A 74 -4.91 -4.53 -7.05
C ASP A 74 -4.30 -3.74 -5.89
N LEU A 75 -4.13 -2.42 -6.06
CA LEU A 75 -3.70 -1.54 -4.99
C LEU A 75 -4.70 -1.53 -3.82
N VAL A 76 -6.01 -1.38 -4.07
CA VAL A 76 -7.00 -1.44 -2.97
C VAL A 76 -7.04 -2.79 -2.30
N HIS A 77 -6.85 -3.88 -3.04
CA HIS A 77 -6.75 -5.22 -2.46
C HIS A 77 -5.52 -5.35 -1.56
N LEU A 78 -4.36 -4.87 -2.03
CA LEU A 78 -3.14 -4.81 -1.22
C LEU A 78 -3.35 -3.99 0.05
N LEU A 79 -3.92 -2.80 -0.05
CA LEU A 79 -4.18 -1.96 1.12
C LEU A 79 -5.18 -2.62 2.08
N SER A 80 -6.18 -3.34 1.57
CA SER A 80 -7.16 -4.07 2.39
C SER A 80 -6.51 -5.21 3.19
N ASN A 81 -5.44 -5.81 2.66
CA ASN A 81 -4.65 -6.82 3.37
C ASN A 81 -3.80 -6.23 4.50
N LEU A 82 -3.75 -4.91 4.63
CA LEU A 82 -3.01 -4.19 5.67
C LEU A 82 -3.94 -3.57 6.72
N ASN A 83 -5.16 -4.11 6.87
CA ASN A 83 -6.21 -3.53 7.70
C ASN A 83 -5.90 -3.48 9.21
N PHE A 84 -4.90 -4.18 9.74
CA PHE A 84 -4.53 -4.14 11.17
C PHE A 84 -3.58 -2.98 11.54
N LEU A 85 -3.02 -2.30 10.54
CA LEU A 85 -2.03 -1.26 10.74
C LEU A 85 -2.53 -0.11 11.61
N LYS A 86 -1.61 0.43 12.43
CA LYS A 86 -1.79 1.69 13.15
C LYS A 86 -0.99 2.82 12.51
N LYS A 87 0.16 2.51 11.93
CA LYS A 87 1.05 3.47 11.30
C LYS A 87 1.50 3.00 9.93
N MET A 88 1.50 3.90 8.95
CA MET A 88 1.94 3.60 7.60
C MET A 88 2.77 4.75 7.04
N MET A 89 3.86 4.41 6.37
CA MET A 89 4.55 5.28 5.44
C MET A 89 4.26 4.80 4.02
N LEU A 90 3.68 5.66 3.19
CA LEU A 90 3.38 5.40 1.79
C LEU A 90 4.28 6.26 0.92
N THR A 91 5.15 5.65 0.13
CA THR A 91 5.97 6.34 -0.86
C THR A 91 5.43 6.07 -2.25
N ILE A 92 5.10 7.13 -2.97
CA ILE A 92 4.59 7.10 -4.34
C ILE A 92 5.46 7.95 -5.26
N ARG A 93 5.39 7.67 -6.55
CA ARG A 93 6.07 8.49 -7.56
C ARG A 93 5.29 9.77 -7.87
N ASP A 94 3.99 9.62 -8.14
CA ASP A 94 3.06 10.68 -8.56
C ASP A 94 1.73 10.57 -7.78
N GLU A 95 1.10 11.70 -7.47
CA GLU A 95 -0.19 11.80 -6.78
C GLU A 95 -1.36 11.22 -7.60
N GLU A 96 -1.26 11.22 -8.93
CA GLU A 96 -2.32 10.72 -9.80
C GLU A 96 -2.70 9.28 -9.46
N VAL A 97 -1.73 8.47 -9.04
CA VAL A 97 -1.92 7.08 -8.59
C VAL A 97 -3.02 6.97 -7.51
N LEU A 98 -3.04 7.91 -6.57
CA LEU A 98 -4.00 7.90 -5.46
C LEU A 98 -5.29 8.66 -5.78
N ILE A 99 -5.22 9.69 -6.62
CA ILE A 99 -6.40 10.44 -7.07
C ILE A 99 -7.30 9.56 -7.96
N LEU A 100 -6.71 8.73 -8.82
CA LEU A 100 -7.45 7.81 -9.69
C LEU A 100 -8.26 6.77 -8.90
N LEU A 101 -7.89 6.49 -7.64
CA LEU A 101 -8.70 5.69 -6.71
C LEU A 101 -10.08 6.30 -6.43
N LYS A 102 -10.33 7.57 -6.75
CA LYS A 102 -11.68 8.15 -6.63
C LYS A 102 -12.73 7.41 -7.44
N SER A 103 -12.34 6.86 -8.60
CA SER A 103 -13.25 6.14 -9.49
C SER A 103 -13.76 4.81 -8.90
N ILE A 104 -12.99 4.18 -8.02
CA ILE A 104 -13.31 2.86 -7.43
C ILE A 104 -14.08 2.96 -6.10
N ARG A 105 -14.16 4.15 -5.48
CA ARG A 105 -14.85 4.38 -4.20
C ARG A 105 -16.33 3.98 -4.20
N LYS A 106 -16.94 3.90 -5.38
CA LYS A 106 -18.34 3.47 -5.55
C LYS A 106 -18.54 1.96 -5.34
N TYR A 107 -17.48 1.17 -5.51
CA TYR A 107 -17.57 -0.29 -5.58
C TYR A 107 -16.76 -1.00 -4.50
N CYS A 108 -15.84 -0.30 -3.83
CA CYS A 108 -14.97 -0.87 -2.81
C CYS A 108 -15.20 -0.19 -1.46
N PRO A 109 -15.11 -0.93 -0.34
CA PRO A 109 -14.99 -0.33 0.97
C PRO A 109 -13.61 0.32 1.16
N SER A 110 -13.51 1.19 2.16
CA SER A 110 -12.24 1.80 2.58
C SER A 110 -11.26 0.72 3.10
N PRO A 111 -10.05 0.58 2.53
CA PRO A 111 -9.13 -0.53 2.85
C PRO A 111 -8.44 -0.44 4.23
N LEU A 112 -8.20 0.76 4.77
CA LEU A 112 -7.30 1.00 5.90
C LEU A 112 -8.05 1.51 7.14
N LEU A 113 -9.12 0.80 7.54
CA LEU A 113 -10.04 1.24 8.60
C LEU A 113 -9.39 1.44 9.98
N ASN A 114 -8.31 0.73 10.30
CA ASN A 114 -7.66 0.85 11.62
C ASN A 114 -6.45 1.78 11.64
N LEU A 115 -6.08 2.35 10.49
CA LEU A 115 -4.90 3.18 10.34
C LEU A 115 -5.11 4.54 11.01
N LYS A 116 -4.21 4.90 11.92
CA LYS A 116 -4.26 6.15 12.68
C LYS A 116 -3.28 7.19 12.17
N HIS A 117 -2.10 6.76 11.74
CA HIS A 117 -1.02 7.64 11.32
C HIS A 117 -0.55 7.30 9.92
N LEU A 118 -0.71 8.23 9.00
CA LEU A 118 -0.24 8.09 7.62
C LEU A 118 0.77 9.18 7.29
N LYS A 119 1.95 8.77 6.84
CA LYS A 119 2.94 9.64 6.22
C LYS A 119 3.04 9.30 4.74
N VAL A 120 2.79 10.28 3.87
CA VAL A 120 2.91 10.13 2.43
C VAL A 120 4.14 10.86 1.94
N LYS A 121 4.98 10.17 1.17
CA LYS A 121 6.14 10.74 0.49
C LYS A 121 5.97 10.68 -1.01
N ILE A 122 6.07 11.82 -1.70
CA ILE A 122 5.98 11.89 -3.16
C ILE A 122 7.38 12.15 -3.73
N ARG A 123 7.90 11.23 -4.54
CA ARG A 123 9.30 11.29 -5.00
C ARG A 123 9.57 12.37 -6.03
N ASP A 124 8.65 12.57 -6.98
CA ASP A 124 8.90 13.47 -8.10
C ASP A 124 8.46 14.93 -7.80
N GLY A 125 8.14 15.21 -6.52
CA GLY A 125 8.08 16.57 -5.97
C GLY A 125 6.96 17.47 -6.48
N ARG A 126 6.10 17.00 -7.39
CA ARG A 126 4.94 17.76 -7.86
C ARG A 126 3.71 17.34 -7.07
N LEU A 127 3.55 17.92 -5.89
CA LEU A 127 2.22 18.11 -5.32
C LEU A 127 1.55 19.15 -6.22
N TYR A 128 0.77 18.68 -7.20
CA TYR A 128 -0.16 19.61 -7.83
C TYR A 128 -1.17 19.91 -6.72
N GLU A 129 -1.43 21.18 -6.41
CA GLU A 129 -2.26 21.62 -5.28
C GLU A 129 -3.73 21.16 -5.40
N THR A 130 -3.96 19.85 -5.43
CA THR A 130 -5.25 19.24 -5.63
C THR A 130 -5.71 18.76 -4.27
N ALA A 131 -6.74 19.42 -3.73
CA ALA A 131 -7.49 18.95 -2.56
C ALA A 131 -7.95 17.47 -2.70
N LYS A 132 -7.90 16.93 -3.92
CA LYS A 132 -8.24 15.57 -4.30
C LYS A 132 -7.36 14.49 -3.66
N LEU A 133 -6.07 14.76 -3.43
CA LEU A 133 -5.16 13.76 -2.84
C LEU A 133 -5.51 13.50 -1.35
N PRO A 134 -5.57 14.53 -0.47
CA PRO A 134 -6.04 14.35 0.90
C PRO A 134 -7.42 13.68 0.99
N ASP A 135 -8.37 14.09 0.14
CA ASP A 135 -9.70 13.46 0.07
C ASP A 135 -9.65 11.96 -0.29
N SER A 136 -8.64 11.54 -1.05
CA SER A 136 -8.41 10.12 -1.37
C SER A 136 -7.83 9.35 -0.23
N LEU A 137 -6.85 9.93 0.46
CA LEU A 137 -6.23 9.33 1.62
C LEU A 137 -7.21 9.17 2.78
N LEU A 138 -8.04 10.19 3.04
CA LEU A 138 -9.09 10.14 4.05
C LEU A 138 -10.17 9.12 3.71
N TRP A 139 -10.48 8.93 2.43
CA TRP A 139 -11.36 7.82 2.05
C TRP A 139 -10.69 6.47 2.26
N CYS A 140 -9.41 6.32 1.93
CA CYS A 140 -8.70 5.05 2.13
C CYS A 140 -8.60 4.68 3.61
N ALA A 141 -8.32 5.65 4.47
CA ALA A 141 -8.11 5.50 5.90
C ALA A 141 -8.99 6.51 6.66
N PRO A 142 -10.29 6.21 6.87
CA PRO A 142 -11.25 7.15 7.45
C PRO A 142 -11.01 7.45 8.93
N CYS A 143 -10.21 6.64 9.62
CA CYS A 143 -9.91 6.77 11.05
C CYS A 143 -8.56 7.46 11.34
N LEU A 144 -8.00 8.18 10.37
CA LEU A 144 -6.73 8.87 10.54
C LEU A 144 -6.82 9.96 11.62
N GLU A 145 -5.88 9.90 12.56
CA GLU A 145 -5.62 10.94 13.55
C GLU A 145 -4.56 11.93 13.02
N THR A 146 -3.61 11.45 12.22
CA THR A 146 -2.56 12.29 11.62
C THR A 146 -2.30 11.92 10.17
N LEU A 147 -2.27 12.93 9.29
CA LEU A 147 -1.83 12.84 7.90
C LEU A 147 -0.66 13.82 7.69
N GLU A 148 0.50 13.29 7.35
CA GLU A 148 1.70 14.06 7.00
C GLU A 148 2.05 13.83 5.53
N MET A 149 2.26 14.90 4.76
CA MET A 149 2.71 14.83 3.36
C MET A 149 4.10 15.48 3.26
N VAL A 150 5.06 14.77 2.68
CA VAL A 150 6.49 15.14 2.65
C VAL A 150 7.09 14.98 1.26
#